data_AF-A0A947K0G9-F1
#
_entry.id   AF-A0A947K0G9-F1
#
_cell.length_a   1.000
_cell.length_b   1.000
_cell.length_c   1.000
_cell.angle_alpha   90.00
_cell.angle_beta   90.00
_cell.angle_gamma   90.00
#
_symmetry.space_group_name_H-M   'P 1'
#
loop_
_entity.id
_entity.type
_entity.pdbx_description
1 polymer ?
#
loop_
_entity_poly.entity_id
_entity_poly.type
_entity_poly.pdbx_seq_one_letter_code
_entity_poly.pdbx_strand_id
1 'polypeptide(L)' 'MQNQTSPDDRLFRTMFEARKRVFVDLLKWDVPVLEGSYEIDQFDTREATYVILADEEGSHRASARLLRTDRAHILGELFP' A
#
# COMPACT_ATOMS: atom_id res chain seq x y z
N MET A 1 -7.48 -28.18 -9.13
CA MET A 1 -7.67 -26.75 -9.45
C MET A 1 -6.70 -25.97 -8.58
N GLN A 2 -5.49 -25.68 -9.09
CA GLN A 2 -4.46 -24.97 -8.34
C GLN A 2 -4.69 -23.48 -8.53
N ASN A 3 -5.12 -22.79 -7.48
CA ASN A 3 -5.33 -21.34 -7.49
C ASN A 3 -3.96 -20.67 -7.27
N GLN A 4 -3.20 -20.50 -8.34
CA GLN A 4 -1.92 -19.79 -8.28
C GLN A 4 -2.20 -18.29 -8.26
N THR A 5 -2.28 -17.70 -7.06
CA THR A 5 -2.12 -16.24 -6.89
C THR A 5 -0.77 -15.85 -7.48
N SER A 6 -0.74 -14.83 -8.33
CA SER A 6 0.50 -14.35 -8.93
C SER A 6 1.46 -13.88 -7.82
N PRO A 7 2.79 -13.96 -8.00
CA PRO A 7 3.75 -13.41 -7.04
C PRO A 7 3.46 -11.94 -6.68
N ASP A 8 2.95 -11.17 -7.65
CA ASP A 8 2.52 -9.78 -7.47
C ASP A 8 1.41 -9.66 -6.42
N ASP A 9 0.45 -10.60 -6.39
CA ASP A 9 -0.65 -10.58 -5.44
C ASP A 9 -0.16 -10.69 -3.98
N ARG A 10 0.85 -11.53 -3.72
CA ARG A 10 1.41 -11.68 -2.36
C ARG A 10 2.21 -10.44 -1.96
N LEU A 11 2.99 -9.90 -2.88
CA LEU A 11 3.81 -8.72 -2.65
C LEU A 11 2.95 -7.51 -2.26
N PHE A 12 1.87 -7.24 -3.00
CA PHE A 12 0.95 -6.15 -2.69
C PHE A 12 0.16 -6.38 -1.39
N ARG A 13 -0.35 -7.59 -1.15
CA ARG A 13 -1.06 -7.90 0.11
C ARG A 13 -0.21 -7.63 1.33
N THR A 14 1.02 -8.16 1.35
CA THR A 14 1.94 -8.00 2.47
C THR A 14 2.39 -6.54 2.65
N MET A 15 2.48 -5.77 1.56
CA MET A 15 2.75 -4.32 1.62
C MET A 15 1.62 -3.54 2.29
N PHE A 16 0.35 -3.78 1.90
CA PHE A 16 -0.80 -3.10 2.51
C PHE A 16 -1.05 -3.53 3.97
N GLU A 17 -0.73 -4.77 4.34
CA GLU A 17 -0.72 -5.21 5.74
C GLU A 17 0.35 -4.47 6.55
N ALA A 18 1.57 -4.35 6.01
CA ALA A 18 2.65 -3.63 6.66
C ALA A 18 2.31 -2.16 6.87
N ARG A 19 1.66 -1.52 5.88
CA ARG A 19 1.16 -0.14 6.00
C ARG A 19 0.15 0.02 7.13
N LYS A 20 -0.81 -0.90 7.28
CA LYS A 20 -1.74 -0.90 8.43
C LYS A 20 -1.00 -0.96 9.76
N ARG A 21 -0.01 -1.86 9.87
CA ARG A 21 0.82 -1.97 11.09
C ARG A 21 1.55 -0.66 11.42
N VAL A 22 2.07 0.04 10.41
CA VAL A 22 2.80 1.29 10.60
C VAL A 22 1.86 2.47 10.85
N PHE A 23 0.97 2.79 9.90
CA PHE A 23 0.18 4.01 9.96
C PHE A 23 -0.95 3.93 10.98
N VAL A 24 -1.61 2.78 11.11
CA VAL A 24 -2.76 2.61 12.00
C VAL A 24 -2.32 2.07 13.36
N ASP A 25 -1.61 0.94 13.41
CA ASP A 25 -1.31 0.31 14.70
C ASP A 25 -0.21 1.04 15.48
N LEU A 26 0.84 1.51 14.81
CA LEU A 26 1.97 2.19 15.46
C LEU A 26 1.74 3.70 15.55
N LEU A 27 1.47 4.37 14.43
CA LEU A 27 1.36 5.83 14.37
C LEU A 27 -0.03 6.37 14.73
N LYS A 28 -1.03 5.49 14.85
CA LYS A 28 -2.41 5.83 15.26
C LYS A 28 -3.10 6.85 14.34
N TRP A 29 -2.77 6.85 13.06
CA TRP A 29 -3.46 7.68 12.09
C TRP A 29 -4.88 7.16 11.85
N ASP A 30 -5.82 8.09 11.71
CA ASP A 30 -7.21 7.79 11.36
C ASP A 30 -7.34 7.73 9.84
N VAL A 31 -7.05 6.56 9.27
CA VAL A 31 -7.07 6.29 7.82
C VAL A 31 -7.83 4.99 7.51
N PRO A 32 -8.39 4.84 6.29
CA PRO A 32 -9.22 3.69 5.96
C PRO A 32 -8.47 2.35 6.03
N VAL A 33 -9.17 1.33 6.55
CA VAL A 33 -8.67 -0.06 6.58
C VAL A 33 -9.69 -0.98 5.92
N LEU A 34 -9.29 -1.61 4.82
CA LEU A 34 -10.08 -2.59 4.10
C LEU A 34 -10.00 -3.97 4.79
N GLU A 35 -11.17 -4.58 5.01
CA GLU A 35 -11.31 -5.92 5.64
C GLU A 35 -10.52 -6.06 6.96
N GLY A 36 -10.37 -4.97 7.70
CA GLY A 36 -9.61 -4.91 8.96
C GLY A 36 -8.10 -5.19 8.84
N SER A 37 -7.57 -5.42 7.64
CA SER A 37 -6.22 -5.97 7.44
C SER A 37 -5.33 -5.11 6.54
N TYR A 38 -5.90 -4.31 5.65
CA TYR A 38 -5.15 -3.60 4.62
C TYR A 38 -5.38 -2.09 4.72
N GLU A 39 -4.33 -1.32 4.91
CA GLU A 39 -4.43 0.15 4.81
C GLU A 39 -4.37 0.53 3.33
N ILE A 40 -5.49 1.06 2.83
CA ILE A 40 -5.70 1.45 1.43
C ILE A 40 -6.51 2.75 1.45
N ASP A 41 -5.92 3.82 0.92
CA ASP A 41 -6.54 5.15 0.87
C ASP A 41 -6.97 5.53 -0.56
N GLN A 42 -7.52 6.73 -0.72
CA GLN A 42 -8.00 7.23 -2.02
C GLN A 42 -6.90 7.42 -3.08
N PHE A 43 -5.63 7.42 -2.68
CA PHE A 43 -4.49 7.60 -3.57
C PHE A 43 -3.92 6.25 -4.07
N ASP A 44 -4.39 5.12 -3.53
CA ASP A 44 -4.06 3.76 -4.00
C ASP A 44 -4.85 3.42 -5.28
N THR A 45 -4.54 4.15 -6.35
CA THR A 45 -5.17 4.01 -7.67
C THR A 45 -4.28 3.24 -8.64
N ARG A 46 -4.81 2.94 -9.84
CA ARG A 46 -4.01 2.33 -10.93
C ARG A 46 -2.84 3.19 -11.40
N GLU A 47 -2.87 4.49 -11.14
CA GLU A 47 -1.80 5.43 -11.50
C GLU A 47 -0.71 5.53 -10.42
N ALA A 48 -0.94 4.96 -9.23
CA ALA A 48 0.05 4.94 -8.17
C ALA A 48 1.21 4.00 -8.55
N THR A 49 2.43 4.53 -8.49
CA THR A 49 3.63 3.73 -8.69
C THR A 49 4.20 3.33 -7.34
N TYR A 50 4.46 2.04 -7.15
CA TYR A 50 5.10 1.53 -5.94
C TYR A 50 6.50 1.05 -6.27
N VAL A 51 7.44 1.48 -5.45
CA VAL A 51 8.76 0.85 -5.36
C VAL A 51 8.70 -0.07 -4.16
N ILE A 52 8.85 -1.38 -4.38
CA ILE A 52 8.73 -2.39 -3.33
C ILE A 52 10.01 -3.22 -3.28
N LEU A 53 10.55 -3.38 -2.07
CA LEU A 53 11.60 -4.35 -1.77
C LEU A 53 10.95 -5.65 -1.30
N ALA A 54 11.17 -6.74 -2.04
CA ALA A 54 10.70 -8.08 -1.70
C ALA A 54 11.81 -8.90 -1.00
N ASP A 55 11.41 -9.84 -0.14
CA ASP A 55 12.29 -10.93 0.31
C ASP A 55 12.33 -12.10 -0.68
N GLU A 56 13.09 -13.14 -0.34
CA GLU A 56 13.29 -14.34 -1.16
C GLU A 56 11.97 -15.12 -1.36
N GLU A 57 11.02 -14.96 -0.44
CA GLU A 57 9.69 -15.58 -0.47
C GLU A 57 8.62 -14.73 -1.19
N GLY A 58 9.01 -13.57 -1.75
CA GLY A 58 8.12 -12.64 -2.45
C GLY A 58 7.22 -11.80 -1.54
N SER A 59 7.57 -11.64 -0.27
CA SER A 59 6.86 -10.80 0.70
C SER A 59 7.51 -9.42 0.81
N HIS A 60 6.70 -8.41 1.12
CA HIS A 60 7.15 -7.05 1.33
C HIS A 60 8.11 -6.92 2.52
N ARG A 61 9.23 -6.22 2.31
CA ARG A 61 10.16 -5.75 3.35
C ARG A 61 10.07 -4.24 3.57
N ALA A 62 9.95 -3.49 2.48
CA ALA A 62 9.87 -2.03 2.49
C ALA A 62 9.20 -1.53 1.20
N SER A 63 8.60 -0.34 1.26
CA SER A 63 8.01 0.27 0.08
C SER A 63 7.96 1.80 0.16
N ALA A 64 7.91 2.43 -1.01
CA ALA A 64 7.52 3.82 -1.18
C ALA A 64 6.44 3.92 -2.27
N ARG A 65 5.56 4.91 -2.14
CA ARG A 65 4.53 5.23 -3.12
C ARG A 65 4.86 6.56 -3.78
N LEU A 66 4.84 6.59 -5.10
CA LEU A 66 5.01 7.77 -5.94
C LEU A 66 3.67 8.09 -6.61
N LEU A 67 3.22 9.32 -6.45
CA LEU A 67 1.99 9.83 -7.05
C LEU A 67 2.35 10.92 -8.05
N ARG A 68 1.64 10.94 -9.17
CA ARG A 68 1.79 12.00 -10.17
C ARG A 68 1.27 13.32 -9.62
N THR A 69 2.01 14.41 -9.82
CA THR A 69 1.63 15.74 -9.32
C THR A 69 0.56 16.43 -10.17
N ASP A 70 0.31 15.96 -11.39
CA ASP A 70 -0.78 16.41 -12.27
C ASP A 70 -2.11 15.67 -12.01
N ARG A 71 -2.17 14.87 -10.94
CA ARG A 71 -3.33 14.11 -10.45
C ARG A 71 -3.53 14.35 -8.96
N ALA A 72 -4.61 13.77 -8.42
CA ALA A 72 -4.88 13.69 -6.99
C ALA A 72 -3.69 13.11 -6.22
N HIS A 73 -3.20 13.83 -5.20
CA HIS A 73 -2.10 13.40 -4.34
C HIS A 73 -2.17 14.08 -2.96
N ILE A 74 -1.48 13.49 -1.97
CA ILE A 74 -1.54 13.90 -0.55
C ILE A 74 -1.30 15.39 -0.35
N LEU A 75 -0.21 15.96 -0.89
CA LEU A 75 0.09 17.37 -0.68
C LEU A 75 -0.93 18.31 -1.35
N GLY A 76 -1.39 17.98 -2.55
CA GLY A 76 -2.36 18.79 -3.28
C GLY A 76 -3.77 18.77 -2.67
N GLU A 77 -4.16 17.71 -1.96
CA GLU A 77 -5.53 17.56 -1.44
C GLU A 77 -5.66 17.72 0.08
N LEU A 78 -4.65 17.29 0.86
CA LEU A 78 -4.74 17.29 2.32
C LEU A 78 -3.95 18.42 3.00
N PHE A 79 -2.96 19.01 2.32
CA PHE A 79 -2.06 20.04 2.87
C PHE A 79 -1.78 21.17 1.87
N PRO A 80 -2.81 21.93 1.43
CA PRO A 80 -2.67 22.99 0.44
C PRO A 80 -1.85 24.20 0.94
#